data_AF-A0A9E2VRQ9-F1
#
_entry.id   AF-A0A9E2VRQ9-F1
#
_cell.length_a   1.000
_cell.length_b   1.000
_cell.length_c   1.000
_cell.angle_alpha   90.00
_cell.angle_beta   90.00
_cell.angle_gamma   90.00
#
_symmetry.space_group_name_H-M   'P 1'
#
loop_
_entity.id
_entity.type
_entity.pdbx_description
1 polymer ?
#
loop_
_entity_poly.entity_id
_entity_poly.type
_entity_poly.pdbx_seq_one_letter_code
_entity_poly.pdbx_strand_id
1 'polypeptide(L)'
;MLTLLKTAVKRLPIIRDLVEERDKLLSELSALKRFVPPGHFFSPIPSLDEISKDESRIFESVPREIIGVELHEPEQLTLLDEIAHYYKEMPFQSHKVEGLRYYFENPAYSYSDAIILHGMIRHLKPKRIIEIGSGFSSCVTLDTNELFFNGSISTTFIEPYPHLLMSLVKEKDKGRMR
;
A
#
# COMPACT_ATOMS: atom_id res chain seq x y z
N MET A 1 -22.71 -41.98 -22.53
CA MET A 1 -23.96 -41.82 -21.74
C MET A 1 -23.95 -40.57 -20.86
N LEU A 2 -22.94 -40.36 -19.99
CA LEU A 2 -22.84 -39.17 -19.12
C LEU A 2 -22.86 -37.83 -19.88
N THR A 3 -22.24 -37.75 -21.05
CA THR A 3 -22.12 -36.50 -21.84
C THR A 3 -23.46 -36.06 -22.43
N LEU A 4 -24.25 -37.01 -22.95
CA LEU A 4 -25.61 -36.77 -23.45
C LEU A 4 -26.56 -36.33 -22.31
N LEU A 5 -26.42 -36.95 -21.15
CA LEU A 5 -27.20 -36.59 -19.96
C LEU A 5 -26.87 -35.15 -19.50
N LYS A 6 -25.58 -34.77 -19.46
CA LYS A 6 -25.15 -33.40 -19.16
C LYS A 6 -25.74 -32.37 -20.14
N THR A 7 -25.77 -32.68 -21.44
CA THR A 7 -26.34 -31.78 -22.46
C THR A 7 -27.84 -31.62 -22.31
N ALA A 8 -28.57 -32.68 -21.96
CA ALA A 8 -30.01 -32.63 -21.72
C ALA A 8 -30.36 -31.83 -20.45
N VAL A 9 -29.60 -32.04 -19.37
CA VAL A 9 -29.77 -31.34 -18.08
C VAL A 9 -29.52 -29.83 -18.22
N LYS A 10 -28.54 -29.41 -19.04
CA LYS A 10 -28.29 -27.99 -19.36
C LYS A 10 -29.45 -27.28 -20.08
N ARG A 11 -30.45 -28.01 -20.59
CA ARG A 11 -31.62 -27.44 -21.28
C ARG A 11 -32.83 -27.25 -20.36
N LEU A 12 -32.77 -27.75 -19.11
CA LEU A 12 -33.80 -27.48 -18.12
C LEU A 12 -33.79 -25.98 -17.79
N PRO A 13 -34.95 -25.29 -17.70
CA PRO A 13 -35.00 -23.82 -17.63
C PRO A 13 -34.08 -23.22 -16.57
N ILE A 14 -34.17 -23.70 -15.32
CA ILE A 14 -33.35 -23.22 -14.20
C ILE A 14 -31.85 -23.47 -14.44
N ILE A 15 -31.50 -24.62 -15.00
CA ILE A 15 -30.10 -24.98 -15.23
C ILE A 15 -29.53 -24.22 -16.43
N ARG A 16 -30.34 -24.00 -17.47
CA ARG A 16 -29.96 -23.23 -18.65
C ARG A 16 -29.61 -21.79 -18.23
N ASP A 17 -30.48 -21.16 -17.45
CA ASP A 17 -30.29 -19.77 -17.03
C ASP A 17 -29.01 -19.64 -16.17
N LEU A 18 -28.75 -20.59 -15.26
CA LEU A 18 -27.49 -20.67 -14.49
C LEU A 18 -26.25 -20.91 -15.36
N VAL A 19 -26.36 -21.73 -16.41
CA VAL A 19 -25.28 -22.03 -17.35
C VAL A 19 -24.94 -20.83 -18.20
N GLU A 20 -25.95 -20.10 -18.68
CA GLU A 20 -25.81 -18.85 -19.43
C GLU A 20 -25.17 -17.75 -18.56
N GLU A 21 -25.62 -17.60 -17.31
CA GLU A 21 -25.02 -16.67 -16.36
C GLU A 21 -23.55 -17.01 -16.07
N ARG A 22 -23.24 -18.29 -15.82
CA ARG A 22 -21.85 -18.74 -15.64
C ARG A 22 -20.99 -18.41 -16.86
N ASP A 23 -21.46 -18.70 -18.06
CA ASP A 23 -20.68 -18.48 -19.28
C ASP A 23 -20.46 -16.98 -19.55
N LYS A 24 -21.47 -16.15 -19.24
CA LYS A 24 -21.34 -14.69 -19.26
C LYS A 24 -20.28 -14.21 -18.27
N LEU A 25 -20.34 -14.66 -17.01
CA LEU A 25 -19.36 -14.29 -15.97
C LEU A 25 -17.95 -14.76 -16.30
N LEU A 26 -17.77 -15.96 -16.89
CA LEU A 26 -16.47 -16.45 -17.34
C LEU A 26 -15.91 -15.60 -18.49
N SER A 27 -16.78 -15.17 -19.41
CA SER A 27 -16.40 -14.25 -20.49
C SER A 27 -15.96 -12.90 -19.94
N GLU A 28 -16.73 -12.31 -19.03
CA GLU A 28 -16.40 -11.05 -18.34
C GLU A 28 -15.09 -11.16 -17.55
N LEU A 29 -14.88 -12.27 -16.83
CA LEU A 29 -13.66 -12.57 -16.10
C LEU A 29 -12.44 -12.69 -17.03
N SER A 30 -12.63 -13.28 -18.22
CA SER A 30 -11.57 -13.39 -19.24
C SER A 30 -11.25 -12.03 -19.90
N ALA A 31 -12.26 -11.16 -20.01
CA ALA A 31 -12.13 -9.82 -20.57
C ALA A 31 -11.49 -8.82 -19.60
N LEU A 32 -11.59 -9.08 -18.28
CA LEU A 32 -10.84 -8.36 -17.27
C LEU A 32 -9.33 -8.55 -17.53
N LYS A 33 -8.68 -7.48 -17.98
CA LYS A 33 -7.21 -7.44 -18.10
C LYS A 33 -6.59 -7.57 -16.73
N ARG A 34 -6.19 -8.78 -16.37
CA ARG A 34 -5.36 -9.01 -15.19
C ARG A 34 -3.94 -8.58 -15.54
N PHE A 35 -3.34 -7.73 -14.70
CA PHE A 35 -1.94 -7.34 -14.85
C PHE A 35 -1.01 -8.57 -14.87
N VAL A 36 -1.32 -9.57 -14.04
CA VAL A 36 -0.64 -10.88 -13.94
C VAL A 36 -1.64 -11.98 -13.52
N PRO A 37 -1.39 -13.28 -13.80
CA PRO A 37 -2.27 -14.38 -13.40
C PRO A 37 -2.39 -14.54 -11.87
N PRO A 38 -3.42 -15.21 -11.34
CA PRO A 38 -3.48 -15.54 -9.91
C PRO A 38 -2.26 -16.36 -9.48
N GLY A 39 -1.75 -16.11 -8.27
CA GLY A 39 -0.53 -16.75 -7.75
C GLY A 39 0.78 -16.11 -8.20
N HIS A 40 0.77 -15.19 -9.17
CA HIS A 40 1.95 -14.38 -9.46
C HIS A 40 2.21 -13.38 -8.31
N PHE A 41 3.47 -13.06 -8.01
CA PHE A 41 3.85 -12.15 -6.91
C PHE A 41 3.14 -10.78 -6.95
N PHE A 42 2.92 -10.22 -8.14
CA PHE A 42 2.17 -8.96 -8.33
C PHE A 42 0.64 -9.14 -8.43
N SER A 43 0.11 -10.33 -8.18
CA SER A 43 -1.31 -10.63 -8.29
C SER A 43 -1.99 -10.43 -6.94
N PRO A 44 -3.09 -9.67 -6.87
CA PRO A 44 -3.89 -9.59 -5.64
C PRO A 44 -4.72 -10.85 -5.38
N ILE A 45 -4.77 -11.80 -6.33
CA ILE A 45 -5.52 -13.04 -6.22
C ILE A 45 -4.52 -14.19 -6.06
N PRO A 46 -4.59 -14.98 -4.96
CA PRO A 46 -3.68 -16.09 -4.75
C PRO A 46 -3.97 -17.27 -5.70
N SER A 47 -3.02 -18.20 -5.80
CA SER A 47 -3.24 -19.48 -6.48
C SER A 47 -4.10 -20.39 -5.59
N LEU A 48 -5.30 -20.74 -6.05
CA LEU A 48 -6.18 -21.64 -5.29
C LEU A 48 -5.58 -23.04 -5.10
N ASP A 49 -4.78 -23.51 -6.07
CA ASP A 49 -4.09 -24.79 -5.98
C ASP A 49 -3.00 -24.77 -4.90
N GLU A 50 -2.34 -23.64 -4.69
CA GLU A 50 -1.36 -23.48 -3.61
C GLU A 50 -2.05 -23.36 -2.24
N ILE A 51 -3.14 -22.59 -2.16
CA ILE A 51 -3.94 -22.47 -0.94
C ILE A 51 -4.48 -23.84 -0.51
N SER A 52 -5.04 -24.62 -1.44
CA SER A 52 -5.61 -25.94 -1.14
C SER A 52 -4.57 -26.95 -0.65
N LYS A 53 -3.31 -26.84 -1.12
CA LYS A 53 -2.22 -27.74 -0.69
C LYS A 53 -1.78 -27.49 0.75
N ASP A 54 -2.07 -26.33 1.32
CA ASP A 54 -1.55 -25.87 2.61
C ASP A 54 -2.64 -25.29 3.51
N GLU A 55 -3.89 -25.71 3.28
CA GLU A 55 -5.10 -25.14 3.88
C GLU A 55 -5.08 -25.23 5.41
N SER A 56 -4.62 -26.35 5.97
CA SER A 56 -4.52 -26.55 7.42
C SER A 56 -3.52 -25.59 8.08
N ARG A 57 -2.37 -25.35 7.44
CA ARG A 57 -1.39 -24.39 7.95
C ARG A 57 -1.91 -22.96 7.84
N ILE A 58 -2.59 -22.63 6.76
CA ILE A 58 -3.06 -21.27 6.48
C ILE A 58 -4.26 -20.89 7.38
N PHE A 59 -5.22 -21.80 7.57
CA PHE A 59 -6.50 -21.46 8.21
C PHE A 59 -6.73 -22.10 9.59
N GLU A 60 -6.17 -23.28 9.89
CA GLU A 60 -6.45 -23.96 11.16
C GLU A 60 -5.53 -23.51 12.29
N SER A 61 -4.30 -23.11 11.97
CA SER A 61 -3.23 -22.88 12.94
C SER A 61 -2.59 -21.49 12.82
N VAL A 62 -3.42 -20.45 12.66
CA VAL A 62 -2.93 -19.07 12.72
C VAL A 62 -2.48 -18.76 14.14
N PRO A 63 -1.16 -18.60 14.39
CA PRO A 63 -0.68 -18.36 15.74
C PRO A 63 -1.15 -16.97 16.20
N ARG A 64 -1.74 -16.89 17.38
CA ARG A 64 -2.10 -15.60 18.01
C ARG A 64 -0.88 -14.81 18.45
N GLU A 65 0.23 -15.50 18.65
CA GLU A 65 1.49 -14.95 19.13
C GLU A 65 2.60 -15.32 18.16
N ILE A 66 3.45 -14.35 17.82
CA ILE A 66 4.62 -14.58 17.01
C ILE A 66 5.79 -14.79 17.97
N ILE A 67 6.31 -16.02 18.05
CA ILE A 67 7.39 -16.36 18.98
C ILE A 67 8.59 -15.43 18.76
N GLY A 68 9.03 -14.75 19.82
CA GLY A 68 10.16 -13.81 19.79
C GLY A 68 9.79 -12.41 19.32
N VAL A 69 8.52 -12.13 19.04
CA VAL A 69 8.02 -10.79 18.68
C VAL A 69 6.98 -10.37 19.71
N GLU A 70 7.33 -9.40 20.53
CA GLU A 70 6.39 -8.73 21.43
C GLU A 70 5.65 -7.65 20.63
N LEU A 71 4.38 -7.90 20.33
CA LEU A 71 3.59 -7.03 19.44
C LEU A 71 3.27 -5.67 20.07
N HIS A 72 3.17 -5.56 21.40
CA HIS A 72 2.82 -4.29 22.07
C HIS A 72 1.54 -3.62 21.50
N GLU A 73 0.50 -4.42 21.25
CA GLU A 73 -0.75 -3.94 20.61
C GLU A 73 -1.40 -2.75 21.35
N PRO A 74 -1.50 -2.75 22.70
CA PRO A 74 -2.07 -1.59 23.42
C PRO A 74 -1.26 -0.30 23.19
N GLU A 75 0.06 -0.39 23.14
CA GLU A 75 0.95 0.74 22.89
C GLU A 75 0.84 1.21 21.44
N GLN A 76 0.68 0.30 20.47
CA GLN A 76 0.43 0.67 19.07
C GLN A 76 -0.88 1.46 18.91
N LEU A 77 -1.95 1.05 19.59
CA LEU A 77 -3.23 1.78 19.58
C LEU A 77 -3.11 3.14 20.24
N THR A 78 -2.38 3.22 21.36
CA THR A 78 -2.10 4.50 22.03
C THR A 78 -1.32 5.45 21.11
N LEU A 79 -0.28 4.94 20.43
CA LEU A 79 0.48 5.71 19.46
C LEU A 79 -0.39 6.18 18.29
N LEU A 80 -1.32 5.35 17.81
CA LEU A 80 -2.25 5.73 16.76
C LEU A 80 -3.14 6.91 17.19
N ASP A 81 -3.67 6.88 18.41
CA ASP A 81 -4.47 7.97 18.97
C ASP A 81 -3.65 9.26 19.09
N GLU A 82 -2.38 9.17 19.50
CA GLU A 82 -1.47 10.32 19.56
C GLU A 82 -1.19 10.90 18.17
N ILE A 83 -0.91 10.04 17.18
CA ILE A 83 -0.68 10.44 15.79
C ILE A 83 -1.93 11.08 15.18
N ALA A 84 -3.13 10.60 15.52
CA ALA A 84 -4.39 11.12 15.00
C ALA A 84 -4.58 12.63 15.30
N HIS A 85 -3.95 13.16 16.36
CA HIS A 85 -3.97 14.60 16.65
C HIS A 85 -3.33 15.43 15.53
N TYR A 86 -2.29 14.90 14.88
CA TYR A 86 -1.57 15.60 13.81
C TYR A 86 -2.32 15.57 12.48
N TYR A 87 -3.24 14.61 12.29
CA TYR A 87 -4.04 14.51 11.08
C TYR A 87 -4.86 15.78 10.80
N LYS A 88 -5.30 16.48 11.84
CA LYS A 88 -6.07 17.73 11.70
C LYS A 88 -5.26 18.88 11.10
N GLU A 89 -3.94 18.82 11.20
CA GLU A 89 -3.01 19.83 10.68
C GLU A 89 -2.26 19.32 9.44
N MET A 90 -2.82 18.30 8.76
CA MET A 90 -2.21 17.71 7.57
C MET A 90 -2.08 18.76 6.45
N PRO A 91 -0.86 19.07 5.98
CA PRO A 91 -0.68 20.11 4.97
C PRO A 91 -0.97 19.61 3.55
N PHE A 92 -0.86 18.30 3.33
CA PHE A 92 -0.87 17.70 2.00
C PHE A 92 -2.27 17.65 1.38
N GLN A 93 -2.30 17.80 0.06
CA GLN A 93 -3.52 17.78 -0.76
C GLN A 93 -3.50 16.58 -1.71
N SER A 94 -4.66 16.23 -2.28
CA SER A 94 -4.78 15.14 -3.27
C SER A 94 -3.82 15.35 -4.44
N HIS A 95 -3.73 16.56 -4.97
CA HIS A 95 -2.87 16.89 -6.10
C HIS A 95 -1.78 17.91 -5.74
N LYS A 96 -0.79 18.06 -6.62
CA LYS A 96 0.33 18.97 -6.43
C LYS A 96 -0.15 20.41 -6.30
N VAL A 97 0.32 21.09 -5.25
CA VAL A 97 0.06 22.52 -4.99
C VAL A 97 1.38 23.27 -4.85
N GLU A 98 1.34 24.58 -5.12
CA GLU A 98 2.50 25.44 -4.95
C GLU A 98 2.96 25.46 -3.48
N GLY A 99 4.29 25.51 -3.26
CA GLY A 99 4.89 25.55 -1.92
C GLY A 99 5.20 24.18 -1.31
N LEU A 100 4.49 23.11 -1.70
CA LEU A 100 4.73 21.74 -1.23
C LEU A 100 5.41 20.88 -2.30
N ARG A 101 6.22 19.92 -1.85
CA ARG A 101 6.86 18.91 -2.69
C ARG A 101 5.93 17.70 -2.86
N TYR A 102 5.28 17.29 -1.76
CA TYR A 102 4.43 16.11 -1.70
C TYR A 102 2.95 16.40 -2.01
N TYR A 103 2.24 15.39 -2.52
CA TYR A 103 0.79 15.33 -2.74
C TYR A 103 0.33 13.88 -2.73
N PHE A 104 -0.91 13.58 -2.33
CA PHE A 104 -1.36 12.20 -2.05
C PHE A 104 -1.54 11.31 -3.28
N GLU A 105 -2.07 11.85 -4.37
CA GLU A 105 -2.32 11.11 -5.61
C GLU A 105 -1.09 11.13 -6.52
N ASN A 106 0.05 10.80 -5.94
CA ASN A 106 1.27 10.53 -6.67
C ASN A 106 1.38 9.04 -7.04
N PRO A 107 2.22 8.67 -8.01
CA PRO A 107 2.28 7.30 -8.50
C PRO A 107 2.84 6.23 -7.55
N ALA A 108 3.39 6.58 -6.37
CA ALA A 108 4.20 5.64 -5.59
C ALA A 108 3.99 5.62 -4.06
N TYR A 109 3.54 6.71 -3.42
CA TYR A 109 3.49 6.81 -1.95
C TYR A 109 2.27 7.60 -1.49
N SER A 110 1.14 6.93 -1.25
CA SER A 110 -0.17 7.58 -1.16
C SER A 110 -0.64 7.85 0.28
N TYR A 111 -1.93 8.10 0.45
CA TYR A 111 -2.59 8.60 1.67
C TYR A 111 -2.07 8.01 2.98
N SER A 112 -2.40 6.75 3.27
CA SER A 112 -2.13 6.15 4.59
C SER A 112 -0.64 6.17 4.95
N ASP A 113 0.23 5.86 3.99
CA ASP A 113 1.68 5.82 4.21
C ASP A 113 2.24 7.21 4.58
N ALA A 114 1.85 8.24 3.83
CA ALA A 114 2.27 9.61 4.08
C ALA A 114 1.68 10.20 5.36
N ILE A 115 0.42 9.87 5.67
CA ILE A 115 -0.24 10.29 6.90
C ILE A 115 0.54 9.78 8.11
N ILE A 116 0.86 8.48 8.11
CA ILE A 116 1.59 7.84 9.22
C ILE A 116 3.03 8.39 9.29
N LEU A 117 3.75 8.50 8.17
CA LEU A 117 5.10 9.06 8.18
C LEU A 117 5.13 10.50 8.74
N HIS A 118 4.23 11.36 8.27
CA HIS A 118 4.08 12.72 8.78
C HIS A 118 3.83 12.73 10.29
N GLY A 119 2.87 11.91 10.74
CA GLY A 119 2.52 11.76 12.14
C GLY A 119 3.69 11.28 13.00
N MET A 120 4.43 10.28 12.54
CA MET A 120 5.61 9.73 13.23
C MET A 120 6.72 10.76 13.39
N ILE A 121 7.01 11.55 12.35
CA ILE A 121 8.01 12.62 12.43
C ILE A 121 7.59 13.67 13.46
N ARG A 122 6.29 14.05 13.45
CA ARG A 122 5.72 15.03 14.40
C ARG A 122 5.71 14.51 15.84
N HIS A 123 5.43 13.22 16.03
CA HIS A 123 5.40 12.54 17.32
C HIS A 123 6.81 12.43 17.92
N LEU A 124 7.74 11.79 17.19
CA LEU A 124 9.08 11.45 17.67
C LEU A 124 10.03 12.66 17.70
N LYS A 125 9.80 13.66 16.84
CA LYS A 125 10.64 14.86 16.71
C LYS A 125 12.13 14.51 16.58
N PRO A 126 12.50 13.63 15.62
CA PRO A 126 13.85 13.10 15.54
C PRO A 126 14.85 14.20 15.19
N LYS A 127 16.09 14.08 15.68
CA LYS A 127 17.18 14.99 15.25
C LYS A 127 17.72 14.62 13.86
N ARG A 128 17.55 13.35 13.45
CA ARG A 128 18.07 12.81 12.20
C ARG A 128 17.14 11.74 11.64
N ILE A 129 16.98 11.74 10.32
CA ILE A 129 16.28 10.71 9.55
C ILE A 129 17.24 10.20 8.46
N ILE A 130 17.34 8.88 8.33
CA ILE A 130 18.04 8.21 7.24
C ILE A 130 17.02 7.34 6.52
N GLU A 131 16.88 7.53 5.21
CA GLU A 131 15.93 6.82 4.37
C GLU A 131 16.69 6.04 3.30
N ILE A 132 16.33 4.76 3.10
CA ILE A 132 16.90 3.89 2.07
C ILE A 132 15.81 3.68 1.02
N GLY A 133 16.10 4.08 -0.23
CA GLY A 133 15.09 4.38 -1.25
C GLY A 133 14.60 5.82 -1.10
N SER A 134 14.41 6.54 -2.21
CA SER A 134 13.97 7.95 -2.13
C SER A 134 13.01 8.37 -3.24
N GLY A 135 12.19 9.39 -2.96
CA GLY A 135 11.15 9.87 -3.86
C GLY A 135 10.06 10.63 -3.12
N PHE A 136 8.80 10.20 -3.26
CA PHE A 136 7.66 10.90 -2.66
C PHE A 136 7.63 10.81 -1.12
N SER A 137 8.07 9.70 -0.51
CA SER A 137 8.28 9.60 0.95
C SER A 137 9.26 10.67 1.47
N SER A 138 10.35 10.89 0.74
CA SER A 138 11.34 11.91 1.06
C SER A 138 10.74 13.32 1.02
N CYS A 139 9.79 13.58 0.10
CA CYS A 139 9.05 14.84 0.04
C CYS A 139 8.18 15.05 1.29
N VAL A 140 7.51 14.02 1.80
CA VAL A 140 6.77 14.08 3.08
C VAL A 140 7.71 14.51 4.20
N THR A 141 8.88 13.87 4.29
CA THR A 141 9.90 14.17 5.29
C THR A 141 10.38 15.61 5.20
N LEU A 142 10.74 16.09 4.00
CA LEU A 142 11.24 17.44 3.77
C LEU A 142 10.19 18.52 4.04
N ASP A 143 8.95 18.33 3.57
CA ASP A 143 7.87 19.28 3.80
C ASP A 143 7.50 19.35 5.29
N THR A 144 7.41 18.19 5.96
CA THR A 144 7.13 18.14 7.41
C THR A 144 8.22 18.84 8.20
N ASN A 145 9.48 18.59 7.87
CA ASN A 145 10.63 19.23 8.51
C ASN A 145 10.64 20.75 8.30
N GLU A 146 10.35 21.20 7.08
CA GLU A 146 10.29 22.63 6.75
C GLU A 146 9.17 23.35 7.50
N LEU A 147 7.97 22.77 7.53
CA LEU A 147 6.77 23.40 8.09
C LEU A 147 6.72 23.37 9.62
N PHE A 148 7.17 22.28 10.25
CA PHE A 148 6.94 22.05 11.68
C PHE A 148 8.22 22.05 12.52
N PHE A 149 9.38 22.01 11.88
CA PHE A 149 10.68 21.89 12.56
C PHE A 149 11.70 22.93 12.08
N ASN A 150 11.30 23.90 11.24
CA ASN A 150 12.17 24.93 10.67
C ASN A 150 13.41 24.34 9.96
N GLY A 151 13.29 23.13 9.41
CA GLY A 151 14.40 22.43 8.77
C GLY A 151 15.50 21.94 9.73
N SER A 152 15.21 21.80 11.03
CA SER A 152 16.20 21.39 12.04
C SER A 152 16.53 19.89 12.02
N ILE A 153 15.70 19.06 11.39
CA ILE A 153 15.95 17.61 11.27
C ILE A 153 16.97 17.39 10.15
N SER A 154 18.07 16.70 10.45
CA SER A 154 19.06 16.30 9.44
C SER A 154 18.55 15.10 8.65
N THR A 155 18.57 15.16 7.32
CA THR A 155 18.09 14.08 6.45
C THR A 155 19.23 13.50 5.61
N THR A 156 19.20 12.18 5.40
CA THR A 156 20.12 11.46 4.49
C THR A 156 19.29 10.50 3.63
N PHE A 157 19.42 10.59 2.31
CA PHE A 157 18.64 9.78 1.36
C PHE A 157 19.59 8.88 0.56
N ILE A 158 19.46 7.56 0.70
CA ILE A 158 20.32 6.58 0.03
C ILE A 158 19.54 5.97 -1.14
N GLU A 159 19.85 6.42 -2.36
CA GLU A 159 19.15 6.02 -3.58
C GLU A 159 20.14 5.90 -4.75
N PRO A 160 20.32 4.70 -5.35
CA PRO A 160 21.18 4.53 -6.53
C PRO A 160 20.68 5.28 -7.77
N TYR A 161 19.37 5.55 -7.88
CA TYR A 161 18.75 6.21 -9.04
C TYR A 161 17.94 7.47 -8.63
N PRO A 162 18.58 8.55 -8.15
CA PRO A 162 17.90 9.66 -7.47
C PRO A 162 17.12 10.60 -8.40
N HIS A 163 16.96 10.26 -9.68
CA HIS A 163 16.34 11.14 -10.69
C HIS A 163 14.94 11.61 -10.29
N LEU A 164 14.12 10.70 -9.74
CA LEU A 164 12.79 11.04 -9.25
C LEU A 164 12.88 12.08 -8.13
N LEU A 165 13.65 11.80 -7.08
CA LEU A 165 13.83 12.75 -5.98
C LEU A 165 14.34 14.10 -6.47
N MET A 166 15.37 14.11 -7.31
CA MET A 166 15.98 15.34 -7.85
C MET A 166 14.99 16.19 -8.67
N SER A 167 13.97 15.56 -9.28
CA SER A 167 12.89 16.27 -9.99
C SER A 167 11.81 16.84 -9.07
N LEU A 168 11.73 16.38 -7.80
CA LEU A 168 10.70 16.77 -6.84
C LEU A 168 11.20 17.83 -5.84
N VAL A 169 12.48 17.80 -5.49
CA VAL A 169 13.07 18.68 -4.48
C VAL A 169 13.28 20.11 -4.99
N LYS A 170 13.27 21.07 -4.05
CA LYS A 170 13.57 22.48 -4.33
C LYS A 170 15.10 22.65 -4.42
N GLU A 171 15.58 23.66 -5.13
CA GLU A 171 17.03 23.88 -5.26
C GLU A 171 17.74 24.08 -3.91
N LYS A 172 17.08 24.74 -2.96
CA LYS A 172 17.60 24.93 -1.60
C LYS A 172 17.84 23.62 -0.82
N ASP A 173 17.21 22.52 -1.24
CA ASP A 173 17.31 21.23 -0.56
C ASP A 173 18.61 20.51 -0.91
N LYS A 174 19.13 20.71 -2.13
CA LYS A 174 20.31 19.98 -2.64
C LYS A 174 21.56 20.20 -1.80
N GLY A 175 21.68 21.33 -1.11
CA GLY A 175 22.78 21.61 -0.18
C GLY A 175 22.55 21.12 1.25
N ARG A 176 21.35 20.64 1.59
CA ARG A 176 20.95 20.22 2.94
C ARG A 176 20.79 18.70 3.08
N MET A 177 20.48 18.03 1.97
CA MET A 177 20.38 16.58 1.90
C MET A 177 21.78 15.97 1.75
N ARG A 178 22.01 14.84 2.42
CA ARG A 178 23.20 14.01 2.23
C ARG A 178 22.84 12.71 1.54
#